data_AF-A0A355PI15-F1
#
_entry.id   AF-A0A355PI15-F1
#
_cell.length_a   1.000
_cell.length_b   1.000
_cell.length_c   1.000
_cell.angle_alpha   90.00
_cell.angle_beta   90.00
_cell.angle_gamma   90.00
#
_symmetry.space_group_name_H-M   'P 1'
#
loop_
_entity.id
_entity.type
_entity.pdbx_description
1 polymer ?
#
loop_
_entity_poly.entity_id
_entity_poly.type
_entity_poly.pdbx_seq_one_letter_code
_entity_poly.pdbx_strand_id
1 'polypeptide(L)'
;RVLEGELAQLLAQGAADPHADDYLLVRLTDRHAILDPMGKLRAVYPNVLHLEKPGMLEAKGRQQLGRERLAFSALDMFSDFFTQTSGEPMSDAQARAMSELITTLSREQEGQA
;
A
#
# COMPACT_ATOMS: atom_id res chain seq x y z
N ARG A 1 11.89 -17.10 -5.74
CA ARG A 1 11.26 -18.07 -4.81
C ARG A 1 9.90 -17.56 -4.36
N VAL A 2 9.08 -18.43 -3.75
CA VAL A 2 7.81 -18.04 -3.14
C VAL A 2 7.88 -18.34 -1.64
N LEU A 3 7.53 -17.36 -0.79
CA LEU A 3 7.42 -17.52 0.65
C LEU A 3 5.98 -17.24 1.09
N GLU A 4 5.46 -18.00 2.05
CA GLU A 4 4.10 -17.86 2.56
C GLU A 4 4.11 -17.99 4.09
N GLY A 5 3.42 -17.07 4.79
CA GLY A 5 3.31 -17.08 6.25
C GLY A 5 2.99 -15.71 6.84
N GLU A 6 2.95 -15.63 8.17
CA GLU A 6 2.75 -14.36 8.87
C GLU A 6 3.99 -13.47 8.73
N LEU A 7 3.80 -12.15 8.66
CA LEU A 7 4.90 -11.21 8.47
C LEU A 7 6.00 -11.40 9.52
N ALA A 8 5.62 -11.53 10.80
CA ALA A 8 6.59 -11.69 11.88
C ALA A 8 7.47 -12.94 11.72
N GLN A 9 6.90 -14.03 11.21
CA GLN A 9 7.63 -15.28 10.97
C GLN A 9 8.60 -15.13 9.79
N LEU A 10 8.15 -14.50 8.71
CA LEU A 10 9.00 -14.24 7.54
C LEU A 10 10.16 -13.30 7.88
N LEU A 11 9.94 -12.30 8.73
CA LEU A 11 11.00 -11.40 9.21
C LEU A 11 12.05 -12.16 10.04
N ALA A 12 11.61 -13.00 10.97
CA ALA A 12 12.51 -13.82 11.78
C ALA A 12 13.31 -14.81 10.92
N GLN A 13 12.67 -15.40 9.90
CA GLN A 13 13.34 -16.30 8.96
C GLN A 13 14.38 -15.57 8.10
N GLY A 14 14.04 -14.39 7.58
CA GLY A 14 14.92 -13.64 6.68
C GLY A 14 16.23 -13.18 7.34
N ALA A 15 16.22 -12.95 8.65
CA ALA A 15 17.42 -12.61 9.40
C ALA A 15 18.51 -13.71 9.36
N ALA A 16 18.14 -14.96 9.08
CA ALA A 16 19.06 -16.10 9.03
C ALA A 16 19.00 -16.88 7.69
N ASP A 17 18.26 -16.39 6.68
CA ASP A 17 18.15 -17.07 5.39
C ASP A 17 19.43 -16.82 4.55
N PRO A 18 20.22 -17.86 4.23
CA PRO A 18 21.41 -17.71 3.37
C PRO A 18 21.07 -17.27 1.94
N HIS A 19 19.79 -17.29 1.56
CA HIS A 19 19.27 -16.92 0.25
C HIS A 19 18.39 -15.66 0.32
N ALA A 20 18.68 -14.74 1.24
CA ALA A 20 17.90 -13.51 1.46
C ALA A 20 17.84 -12.59 0.22
N ASP A 21 18.87 -12.61 -0.64
CA ASP A 21 18.95 -11.79 -1.84
C ASP A 21 18.19 -12.36 -3.05
N ASP A 22 17.50 -13.49 -2.91
CA ASP A 22 16.70 -14.02 -4.00
C ASP A 22 15.51 -13.13 -4.35
N TYR A 23 15.07 -13.19 -5.61
CA TYR A 23 13.84 -12.53 -6.02
C TYR A 23 12.62 -13.26 -5.47
N LEU A 24 11.82 -12.59 -4.63
CA LEU A 24 10.72 -13.23 -3.89
C LEU A 24 9.33 -12.74 -4.33
N LEU A 25 8.41 -13.70 -4.40
CA LEU A 25 6.98 -13.45 -4.25
C LEU A 25 6.60 -13.87 -2.83
N VAL A 26 6.01 -12.96 -2.06
CA VAL A 26 5.62 -13.21 -0.66
C VAL A 26 4.10 -13.24 -0.55
N ARG A 27 3.56 -14.24 0.15
CA ARG A 27 2.15 -14.38 0.49
C ARG A 27 1.98 -14.24 2.00
N LEU A 28 1.40 -13.14 2.44
CA LEU A 28 1.13 -12.91 3.87
C LEU A 28 -0.16 -13.59 4.27
N THR A 29 -0.16 -14.35 5.35
CA THR A 29 -1.39 -14.97 5.90
C THR A 29 -2.06 -14.11 6.98
N ASP A 30 -1.46 -12.97 7.34
CA ASP A 30 -1.90 -12.14 8.45
C ASP A 30 -3.34 -11.66 8.28
N ARG A 31 -4.15 -11.84 9.33
CA ARG A 31 -5.58 -11.47 9.31
C ARG A 31 -5.81 -9.98 9.55
N HIS A 32 -4.89 -9.28 10.21
CA HIS A 32 -5.02 -7.86 10.54
C HIS A 32 -4.30 -6.97 9.52
N ALA A 33 -4.66 -5.67 9.48
CA ALA A 33 -3.90 -4.70 8.69
C ALA A 33 -2.47 -4.57 9.24
N ILE A 34 -1.51 -4.37 8.34
CA ILE A 34 -0.10 -4.18 8.70
C ILE A 34 0.34 -2.89 8.04
N LEU A 35 0.91 -1.99 8.83
CA LEU A 35 1.56 -0.80 8.30
C LEU A 35 2.88 -1.18 7.63
N ASP A 36 3.02 -0.77 6.37
CA ASP A 36 4.17 -0.97 5.50
C ASP A 36 4.79 -2.38 5.54
N PRO A 37 4.02 -3.42 5.15
CA PRO A 37 4.54 -4.79 5.13
C PRO A 37 5.69 -4.96 4.11
N MET A 38 5.67 -4.16 3.04
CA MET A 38 6.65 -4.20 1.97
C MET A 38 8.02 -3.65 2.44
N GLY A 39 8.05 -2.50 3.11
CA GLY A 39 9.27 -1.94 3.68
C GLY A 39 9.84 -2.82 4.79
N LYS A 40 8.97 -3.38 5.66
CA LYS A 40 9.39 -4.35 6.68
C LYS A 40 10.04 -5.59 6.07
N LEU A 41 9.43 -6.21 5.05
CA LEU A 41 10.02 -7.36 4.37
C LEU A 41 11.36 -7.02 3.71
N ARG A 42 11.49 -5.86 3.09
CA ARG A 42 12.73 -5.43 2.43
C ARG A 42 13.90 -5.20 3.37
N ALA A 43 13.66 -5.06 4.68
CA ALA A 43 14.73 -5.00 5.66
C ALA A 43 15.49 -6.33 5.80
N VAL A 44 14.86 -7.47 5.48
CA VAL A 44 15.48 -8.80 5.57
C VAL A 44 15.53 -9.55 4.22
N TYR A 45 14.68 -9.17 3.27
CA TYR A 45 14.62 -9.71 1.92
C TYR A 45 14.59 -8.55 0.91
N PRO A 46 15.74 -7.99 0.52
CA PRO A 46 15.80 -6.75 -0.27
C PRO A 46 15.10 -6.88 -1.63
N ASN A 47 15.08 -8.08 -2.21
CA ASN A 47 14.61 -8.34 -3.58
C ASN A 47 13.19 -8.91 -3.66
N VAL A 48 12.31 -8.55 -2.71
CA VAL A 48 10.88 -8.88 -2.82
C VAL A 48 10.24 -8.10 -3.98
N LEU A 49 9.78 -8.86 -4.99
CA LEU A 49 9.16 -8.36 -6.22
C LEU A 49 7.65 -8.23 -6.11
N HIS A 50 7.00 -9.13 -5.37
CA HIS A 50 5.55 -9.14 -5.26
C HIS A 50 5.10 -9.55 -3.87
N LEU A 51 4.03 -8.90 -3.39
CA LEU A 51 3.41 -9.17 -2.10
C LEU A 51 1.91 -9.42 -2.32
N GLU A 52 1.46 -10.59 -1.92
CA GLU A 52 0.05 -11.00 -1.91
C GLU A 52 -0.43 -11.15 -0.47
N LYS A 53 -1.71 -10.84 -0.22
CA LYS A 53 -2.36 -11.06 1.06
C LYS A 53 -3.79 -11.54 0.80
N PRO A 54 -4.25 -12.68 1.36
CA PRO A 54 -5.65 -13.08 1.34
C PRO A 54 -6.51 -11.96 1.95
N GLY A 55 -7.53 -11.52 1.21
CA GLY A 55 -8.34 -10.33 1.54
C GLY A 55 -7.91 -9.03 0.85
N MET A 56 -6.69 -8.96 0.28
CA MET A 56 -6.32 -7.89 -0.67
C MET A 56 -6.64 -8.25 -2.12
N LEU A 57 -6.83 -9.55 -2.43
CA LEU A 57 -7.10 -10.04 -3.79
C LEU A 57 -8.57 -10.09 -4.21
N GLU A 58 -9.54 -10.02 -3.30
CA GLU A 58 -10.96 -9.86 -3.70
C GLU A 58 -11.21 -8.50 -4.38
N ALA A 59 -10.27 -7.56 -4.25
CA ALA A 59 -10.23 -6.30 -4.98
C ALA A 59 -9.52 -6.39 -6.36
N LYS A 60 -9.11 -7.58 -6.84
CA LYS A 60 -8.44 -7.75 -8.16
C LYS A 60 -9.45 -7.97 -9.29
N GLY A 61 -10.26 -6.96 -9.56
CA GLY A 61 -11.02 -6.83 -10.81
C GLY A 61 -10.68 -5.52 -11.52
N ARG A 62 -9.94 -5.62 -12.63
CA ARG A 62 -9.62 -4.57 -13.63
C ARG A 62 -8.47 -3.60 -13.33
N GLN A 63 -7.48 -3.69 -14.21
CA GLN A 63 -6.35 -2.78 -14.43
C GLN A 63 -6.72 -1.32 -14.78
N GLN A 64 -7.98 -0.89 -14.61
CA GLN A 64 -8.37 0.53 -14.61
C GLN A 64 -8.21 1.19 -13.23
N LEU A 65 -8.04 0.39 -12.16
CA LEU A 65 -7.99 0.86 -10.77
C LEU A 65 -6.71 1.58 -10.35
N GLY A 66 -5.66 1.66 -11.18
CA GLY A 66 -4.38 2.28 -10.75
C GLY A 66 -4.55 3.75 -10.33
N ARG A 67 -5.25 4.54 -11.15
CA ARG A 67 -5.45 5.98 -10.95
C ARG A 67 -6.46 6.29 -9.85
N GLU A 68 -7.62 5.63 -9.90
CA GLU A 68 -8.67 5.80 -8.89
C GLU A 68 -8.17 5.35 -7.51
N ARG A 69 -7.37 4.28 -7.45
CA ARG A 69 -6.76 3.81 -6.20
C ARG A 69 -5.64 4.72 -5.70
N LEU A 70 -4.86 5.34 -6.58
CA LEU A 70 -3.88 6.37 -6.18
C LEU A 70 -4.60 7.62 -5.65
N ALA A 71 -5.67 8.06 -6.32
CA ALA A 71 -6.49 9.17 -5.86
C ALA A 71 -7.17 8.88 -4.53
N PHE A 72 -7.72 7.67 -4.37
CA PHE A 72 -8.31 7.18 -3.11
C PHE A 72 -7.26 7.11 -2.00
N SER A 73 -6.09 6.53 -2.30
CA SER A 73 -4.95 6.47 -1.37
C SER A 73 -4.46 7.85 -0.94
N ALA A 74 -4.43 8.83 -1.85
CA ALA A 74 -4.01 10.20 -1.52
C ALA A 74 -5.07 10.92 -0.66
N LEU A 75 -6.35 10.69 -0.93
CA LEU A 75 -7.46 11.24 -0.14
C LEU A 75 -7.47 10.67 1.28
N ASP A 76 -7.25 9.36 1.43
CA ASP A 76 -7.16 8.69 2.72
C ASP A 76 -6.00 9.27 3.54
N MET A 77 -4.81 9.37 2.93
CA MET A 77 -3.62 9.91 3.58
C MET A 77 -3.80 11.37 4.00
N PHE A 78 -4.50 12.16 3.18
CA PHE A 78 -4.80 13.56 3.50
C PHE A 78 -5.86 13.70 4.59
N SER A 79 -6.85 12.81 4.62
CA SER A 79 -7.91 12.81 5.66
C SER A 79 -7.34 12.54 7.05
N ASP A 80 -6.39 11.59 7.13
CA ASP A 80 -5.64 11.31 8.36
C ASP A 80 -4.79 12.51 8.79
N PHE A 81 -4.09 13.15 7.85
CA PHE A 81 -3.29 14.35 8.12
C PHE A 81 -4.15 15.53 8.59
N PHE A 82 -5.30 15.77 7.94
CA PHE A 82 -6.23 16.82 8.30
C PHE A 82 -6.67 16.64 9.74
N THR A 83 -7.15 15.44 10.09
CA THR A 83 -7.63 15.12 11.44
C THR A 83 -6.55 15.33 12.50
N GLN A 84 -5.30 14.95 12.22
CA GLN A 84 -4.18 15.18 13.13
C GLN A 84 -3.83 16.66 13.31
N THR A 85 -4.05 17.50 12.29
CA THR A 85 -3.66 18.91 12.30
C THR A 85 -4.77 19.83 12.81
N SER A 86 -6.01 19.58 12.40
CA SER A 86 -7.19 20.36 12.80
C SER A 86 -7.80 19.88 14.11
N GLY A 87 -7.54 18.63 14.51
CA GLY A 87 -8.16 17.98 15.66
C GLY A 87 -9.59 17.48 15.40
N GLU A 88 -10.14 17.70 14.20
CA GLU A 88 -11.49 17.31 13.82
C GLU A 88 -11.48 16.62 12.44
N PRO A 89 -12.35 15.61 12.22
CA PRO A 89 -12.43 14.96 10.92
C PRO A 89 -12.88 15.93 9.83
N MET A 90 -12.52 15.64 8.58
CA MET A 90 -13.02 16.41 7.44
C MET A 90 -14.54 16.31 7.36
N SER A 91 -15.20 17.45 7.09
CA SER A 91 -16.60 17.45 6.70
C SER A 91 -16.77 16.87 5.29
N ASP A 92 -17.98 16.37 4.99
CA ASP A 92 -18.30 15.83 3.66
C ASP A 92 -18.03 16.83 2.52
N ALA A 93 -18.24 18.13 2.78
CA ALA A 93 -17.97 19.18 1.81
C ALA A 93 -16.47 19.34 1.54
N GLN A 94 -15.63 19.27 2.59
CA GLN A 94 -14.17 19.34 2.47
C GLN A 94 -13.60 18.10 1.79
N ALA A 95 -14.12 16.91 2.13
CA ALA A 95 -13.68 15.65 1.52
C ALA A 95 -13.97 15.61 0.02
N ARG A 96 -15.14 16.10 -0.40
CA ARG A 96 -15.50 16.22 -1.83
C ARG A 96 -14.59 17.19 -2.56
N ALA A 97 -14.37 18.38 -2.03
CA ALA A 97 -13.49 19.38 -2.63
C ALA A 97 -12.05 18.85 -2.78
N MET A 98 -11.53 18.12 -1.78
CA MET A 98 -10.21 17.50 -1.82
C MET A 98 -10.12 16.40 -2.88
N SER A 99 -11.13 15.53 -2.98
CA SER A 99 -11.20 14.48 -3.99
C SER A 99 -11.18 15.04 -5.42
N GLU A 100 -11.92 16.12 -5.67
CA GLU A 100 -11.93 16.82 -6.95
C GLU A 100 -10.56 17.43 -7.31
N LEU A 101 -9.89 18.03 -6.33
CA LEU A 101 -8.53 18.57 -6.52
C LEU A 101 -7.51 17.49 -6.85
N ILE A 102 -7.49 16.38 -6.10
CA ILE A 102 -6.58 15.24 -6.33
C ILE A 102 -6.80 14.66 -7.73
N THR A 103 -8.06 14.51 -8.13
CA THR A 103 -8.44 13.99 -9.45
C THR A 103 -8.02 14.95 -10.58
N THR A 104 -8.03 16.25 -10.33
CA THR A 104 -7.63 17.29 -11.30
C THR A 104 -6.11 17.34 -11.47
N LEU A 105 -5.37 17.38 -10.35
CA LEU A 105 -3.90 17.35 -10.36
C LEU A 105 -3.35 16.07 -11.01
N SER A 106 -4.00 14.94 -10.75
CA SER A 106 -3.64 13.66 -11.40
C SER A 106 -3.86 13.68 -12.92
N ARG A 107 -4.71 14.57 -13.45
CA ARG A 107 -4.95 14.75 -14.90
C ARG A 107 -3.96 15.70 -15.56
N GLU A 108 -3.53 16.73 -14.86
CA GLU A 108 -2.59 17.73 -15.41
C GLU A 108 -1.17 17.16 -15.59
N GLN A 109 -0.73 16.23 -14.73
CA GLN A 109 0.60 15.62 -14.84
C GLN A 109 0.81 14.75 -16.11
N GLU A 110 -0.26 14.32 -16.78
CA GLU A 110 -0.20 13.53 -18.02
C GLU A 110 -0.08 14.42 -19.27
N GLY A 111 -0.46 15.70 -19.21
CA GLY A 111 -0.36 16.63 -20.34
C GLY A 111 1.06 17.16 -20.61
N GLN A 112 2.02 16.81 -19.75
CA GLN A 112 3.42 17.25 -19.81
C GLN A 112 4.42 16.11 -20.03
N ALA A 113 3.95 14.88 -20.30
CA ALA A 113 4.77 13.70 -20.57
C ALA A 113 4.76 13.31 -22.06
#